data_AF-A0A0F9DIA4-F1
#
_entry.id   AF-A0A0F9DIA4-F1
#
_cell.length_a   1.000
_cell.length_b   1.000
_cell.length_c   1.000
_cell.angle_alpha   90.00
_cell.angle_beta   90.00
_cell.angle_gamma   90.00
#
_symmetry.space_group_name_H-M   'P 1'
#
loop_
_entity.id
_entity.type
_entity.pdbx_description
1 polymer ?
#
loop_
_entity_poly.entity_id
_entity_poly.type
_entity_poly.pdbx_seq_one_letter_code
_entity_poly.pdbx_strand_id
1 'polypeptide(L)'
;MDNDIIIECLLEDNPFNPYKAMNIYRYGSHVYGTVGPQSDVDIIMVSPIDEPYVQFHRGDFNCTTFSIQEFEKRLSEHDITMMECVFLPDNLIVKNDADYANGLEIDKYKLRRAVSEKASNSFVKAKKKFIVDESRNIYVGKKSLFHALRIPMFGKQLAEHGRIVDYGVANHYWPRIRDCDIDDWKYYKKMYQPIFNSIMSEFRKVAPK
;
A
#
# COMPACT_ATOMS: atom_id res chain seq x y z
N MET A 1 -19.31 -2.81 -4.49
CA MET A 1 -19.85 -1.87 -3.49
C MET A 1 -19.86 -0.50 -4.13
N ASP A 2 -21.00 0.18 -4.08
CA ASP A 2 -21.17 1.53 -4.60
C ASP A 2 -20.38 2.55 -3.76
N ASN A 3 -19.93 3.65 -4.36
CA ASN A 3 -19.21 4.71 -3.66
C ASN A 3 -20.11 5.42 -2.65
N ASP A 4 -21.40 5.59 -2.97
CA ASP A 4 -22.37 6.21 -2.06
C ASP A 4 -22.57 5.35 -0.79
N ILE A 5 -22.62 4.03 -0.95
CA ILE A 5 -22.70 3.09 0.18
C ILE A 5 -21.44 3.19 1.06
N ILE A 6 -20.26 3.33 0.45
CA ILE A 6 -19.02 3.52 1.23
C ILE A 6 -19.10 4.81 2.04
N ILE A 7 -19.52 5.92 1.42
CA ILE A 7 -19.65 7.21 2.10
C ILE A 7 -20.67 7.12 3.24
N GLU A 8 -21.82 6.50 3.02
CA GLU A 8 -22.85 6.30 4.04
C GLU A 8 -22.34 5.46 5.23
N CYS A 9 -21.68 4.33 4.98
CA CYS A 9 -21.06 3.53 6.03
C CYS A 9 -19.98 4.29 6.79
N LEU A 10 -19.29 5.23 6.12
CA LEU A 10 -18.30 6.11 6.75
C LEU A 10 -18.94 7.28 7.50
N LEU A 11 -20.25 7.53 7.44
CA LEU A 11 -20.90 8.59 8.24
C LEU A 11 -21.25 8.13 9.65
N GLU A 12 -21.55 6.85 9.83
CA GLU A 12 -21.97 6.29 11.11
C GLU A 12 -20.80 6.30 12.12
N ASP A 13 -20.99 7.03 13.22
CA ASP A 13 -20.04 7.16 14.33
C ASP A 13 -18.60 7.50 13.90
N ASN A 14 -18.39 8.15 12.76
CA ASN A 14 -17.06 8.53 12.31
C ASN A 14 -16.60 9.79 13.07
N PRO A 15 -15.39 9.81 13.65
CA PRO A 15 -14.83 11.04 14.20
C PRO A 15 -14.72 12.16 13.16
N PHE A 16 -14.80 11.84 11.86
CA PHE A 16 -14.67 12.76 10.75
C PHE A 16 -15.82 12.63 9.77
N ASN A 17 -16.29 13.77 9.26
CA ASN A 17 -17.34 13.77 8.24
C ASN A 17 -16.72 13.46 6.85
N PRO A 18 -17.02 12.32 6.20
CA PRO A 18 -16.48 11.99 4.88
C PRO A 18 -16.86 13.00 3.79
N TYR A 19 -17.95 13.76 3.94
CA TYR A 19 -18.27 14.86 3.02
C TYR A 19 -17.32 16.05 3.12
N LYS A 20 -16.58 16.18 4.24
CA LYS A 20 -15.53 17.19 4.38
C LYS A 20 -14.16 16.71 3.90
N ALA A 21 -14.02 15.42 3.58
CA ALA A 21 -12.79 14.91 3.00
C ALA A 21 -12.56 15.53 1.63
N MET A 22 -11.31 15.83 1.30
CA MET A 22 -10.93 16.21 -0.06
C MET A 22 -11.05 14.97 -0.96
N ASN A 23 -10.34 13.89 -0.59
CA ASN A 23 -10.30 12.66 -1.37
C ASN A 23 -10.52 11.43 -0.48
N ILE A 24 -11.13 10.40 -1.07
CA ILE A 24 -11.33 9.10 -0.44
C ILE A 24 -10.94 8.04 -1.48
N TYR A 25 -9.99 7.18 -1.12
CA TYR A 25 -9.41 6.17 -1.97
C TYR A 25 -9.69 4.78 -1.41
N ARG A 26 -10.03 3.84 -2.28
CA ARG A 26 -9.89 2.42 -1.94
C ARG A 26 -8.41 2.08 -1.87
N TYR A 27 -8.07 1.17 -0.98
CA TYR A 27 -6.70 0.70 -0.82
C TYR A 27 -6.67 -0.81 -0.62
N GLY A 28 -5.46 -1.37 -0.58
CA GLY A 28 -5.30 -2.76 -0.16
C GLY A 28 -5.76 -3.77 -1.19
N SER A 29 -6.12 -4.96 -0.71
CA SER A 29 -6.34 -6.14 -1.56
C SER A 29 -7.43 -5.99 -2.62
N HIS A 30 -8.40 -5.09 -2.40
CA HIS A 30 -9.46 -4.75 -3.36
C HIS A 30 -8.94 -3.98 -4.57
N VAL A 31 -7.91 -3.15 -4.39
CA VAL A 31 -7.23 -2.45 -5.50
C VAL A 31 -6.36 -3.43 -6.28
N TYR A 32 -5.61 -4.28 -5.58
CA TYR A 32 -4.64 -5.16 -6.22
C TYR A 32 -5.27 -6.40 -6.88
N GLY A 33 -6.56 -6.68 -6.65
CA GLY A 33 -7.21 -7.91 -7.14
C GLY A 33 -6.75 -9.18 -6.40
N THR A 34 -6.34 -9.05 -5.13
CA THR A 34 -5.86 -10.17 -4.30
C THR A 34 -6.77 -10.42 -3.09
N VAL A 35 -8.06 -10.08 -3.22
CA VAL A 35 -9.07 -10.25 -2.17
C VAL A 35 -9.18 -11.73 -1.78
N GLY A 36 -9.28 -12.00 -0.48
CA GLY A 36 -9.60 -13.32 0.06
C GLY A 36 -10.68 -13.25 1.13
N PRO A 37 -11.09 -14.39 1.72
CA PRO A 37 -12.14 -14.43 2.74
C PRO A 37 -11.83 -13.64 4.03
N GLN A 38 -10.56 -13.32 4.27
CA GLN A 38 -10.07 -12.57 5.42
C GLN A 38 -9.55 -11.17 5.00
N SER A 39 -10.09 -10.61 3.92
CA SER A 39 -9.72 -9.29 3.45
C SER A 39 -10.69 -8.25 4.01
N ASP A 40 -10.15 -7.30 4.77
CA ASP A 40 -10.85 -6.07 5.12
C ASP A 40 -10.88 -5.12 3.90
N VAL A 41 -11.79 -4.15 3.92
CA VAL A 41 -11.81 -3.07 2.94
C VAL A 41 -10.97 -1.91 3.47
N ASP A 42 -9.73 -1.78 2.97
CA ASP A 42 -8.88 -0.67 3.36
C ASP A 42 -9.31 0.63 2.64
N ILE A 43 -9.46 1.71 3.41
CA ILE A 43 -9.78 3.05 2.90
C ILE A 43 -8.70 4.03 3.35
N ILE A 44 -8.24 4.87 2.42
CA ILE A 44 -7.41 6.03 2.75
C ILE A 44 -8.20 7.29 2.46
N MET A 45 -8.28 8.18 3.44
CA MET A 45 -9.01 9.44 3.36
C MET A 45 -8.08 10.62 3.60
N VAL A 46 -8.26 11.70 2.86
CA VAL A 46 -7.56 12.97 3.04
C VAL A 46 -8.57 13.99 3.50
N SER A 47 -8.43 14.51 4.72
CA SER A 47 -9.47 15.31 5.37
C SER A 47 -8.86 16.44 6.21
N PRO A 48 -9.56 17.58 6.41
CA PRO A 48 -9.10 18.65 7.28
C PRO A 48 -9.22 18.24 8.76
N ILE A 49 -8.24 17.46 9.23
CA ILE A 49 -8.10 17.01 10.62
C ILE A 49 -6.85 17.61 11.24
N ASP A 50 -6.87 17.83 12.57
CA ASP A 50 -5.74 18.42 13.29
C ASP A 50 -4.58 17.43 13.49
N GLU A 51 -4.91 16.16 13.71
CA GLU A 51 -3.92 15.09 13.87
C GLU A 51 -3.28 14.73 12.52
N PRO A 52 -1.97 14.42 12.44
CA PRO A 52 -1.32 14.05 11.18
C PRO A 52 -2.00 12.87 10.50
N TYR A 53 -2.41 11.87 11.28
CA TYR A 53 -3.26 10.78 10.82
C TYR A 53 -4.02 10.13 11.97
N VAL A 54 -5.15 9.51 11.65
CA VAL A 54 -5.94 8.68 12.57
C VAL A 54 -6.31 7.38 11.88
N GLN A 55 -6.27 6.28 12.62
CA GLN A 55 -6.71 4.96 12.16
C GLN A 55 -7.89 4.48 12.98
N PHE A 56 -8.89 3.92 12.32
CA PHE A 56 -10.07 3.38 12.97
C PHE A 56 -10.76 2.31 12.11
N HIS A 57 -11.55 1.46 12.75
CA HIS A 57 -12.37 0.44 12.08
C HIS A 57 -13.84 0.86 12.09
N ARG A 58 -14.56 0.66 10.98
CA ARG A 58 -16.02 0.82 10.89
C ARG A 58 -16.60 -0.32 10.06
N GLY A 59 -17.39 -1.19 10.69
CA GLY A 59 -17.83 -2.43 10.04
C GLY A 59 -16.62 -3.21 9.48
N ASP A 60 -16.69 -3.53 8.19
CA ASP A 60 -15.63 -4.23 7.46
C ASP A 60 -14.52 -3.30 6.91
N PHE A 61 -14.61 -2.00 7.20
CA PHE A 61 -13.67 -1.00 6.72
C PHE A 61 -12.54 -0.75 7.72
N ASN A 62 -11.31 -0.81 7.23
CA ASN A 62 -10.13 -0.35 7.93
C ASN A 62 -9.71 1.01 7.35
N CYS A 63 -9.95 2.08 8.10
CA CYS A 63 -9.82 3.45 7.61
C CYS A 63 -8.54 4.09 8.17
N THR A 64 -7.77 4.72 7.28
CA THR A 64 -6.70 5.64 7.66
C THR A 64 -7.01 7.01 7.09
N THR A 65 -7.22 7.99 7.96
CA THR A 65 -7.41 9.40 7.58
C THR A 65 -6.11 10.14 7.80
N PHE A 66 -5.60 10.82 6.76
CA PHE A 66 -4.49 11.76 6.87
C PHE A 66 -5.02 13.20 6.88
N SER A 67 -4.34 14.07 7.62
CA SER A 67 -4.50 15.50 7.39
C SER A 67 -4.00 15.86 5.99
N ILE A 68 -4.52 16.94 5.43
CA ILE A 68 -4.09 17.44 4.10
C ILE A 68 -2.57 17.65 4.10
N GLN A 69 -2.03 18.29 5.14
CA GLN A 69 -0.61 18.61 5.25
C GLN A 69 0.27 17.34 5.34
N GLU A 70 -0.15 16.32 6.10
CA GLU A 70 0.62 15.07 6.22
C GLU A 70 0.55 14.26 4.92
N PHE A 71 -0.61 14.23 4.24
CA PHE A 71 -0.74 13.57 2.94
C PHE A 71 0.19 14.21 1.90
N GLU A 72 0.15 15.53 1.74
CA GLU A 72 1.01 16.28 0.81
C GLU A 72 2.49 16.12 1.13
N LYS A 73 2.85 16.17 2.42
CA LYS A 73 4.22 15.94 2.86
C LYS A 73 4.71 14.55 2.43
N ARG A 74 3.96 13.49 2.76
CA ARG A 74 4.32 12.11 2.40
C ARG A 74 4.35 11.89 0.90
N LEU A 75 3.44 12.52 0.17
CA LEU A 75 3.44 12.48 -1.29
C LEU A 75 4.71 13.13 -1.86
N SER A 76 5.12 14.29 -1.34
CA SER A 76 6.36 14.97 -1.74
C SER A 76 7.63 14.15 -1.43
N GLU A 77 7.56 13.29 -0.40
CA GLU A 77 8.60 12.33 -0.01
C GLU A 77 8.52 11.01 -0.78
N HIS A 78 7.57 10.88 -1.72
CA HIS A 78 7.31 9.68 -2.53
C HIS A 78 6.98 8.45 -1.67
N ASP A 79 6.28 8.63 -0.54
CA ASP A 79 5.74 7.50 0.22
C ASP A 79 4.83 6.67 -0.69
N ILE A 80 5.19 5.41 -0.89
CA ILE A 80 4.54 4.54 -1.87
C ILE A 80 3.03 4.40 -1.62
N THR A 81 2.57 4.50 -0.37
CA THR A 81 1.15 4.43 -0.02
C THR A 81 0.38 5.60 -0.64
N MET A 82 0.94 6.81 -0.57
CA MET A 82 0.30 8.00 -1.14
C MET A 82 0.39 7.97 -2.67
N MET A 83 1.54 7.55 -3.20
CA MET A 83 1.73 7.36 -4.65
C MET A 83 0.73 6.35 -5.22
N GLU A 84 0.46 5.25 -4.49
CA GLU A 84 -0.56 4.27 -4.85
C GLU A 84 -1.95 4.89 -4.90
N CYS A 85 -2.31 5.80 -3.98
CA CYS A 85 -3.61 6.46 -3.98
C CYS A 85 -3.80 7.44 -5.15
N VAL A 86 -2.82 8.33 -5.40
CA VAL A 86 -2.98 9.41 -6.39
C VAL A 86 -3.01 8.91 -7.84
N PHE A 87 -2.48 7.71 -8.11
CA PHE A 87 -2.50 7.09 -9.44
C PHE A 87 -3.56 5.99 -9.60
N LEU A 88 -4.51 5.90 -8.66
CA LEU A 88 -5.61 4.95 -8.79
C LEU A 88 -6.44 5.23 -10.06
N PRO A 89 -6.93 4.19 -10.73
CA PRO A 89 -8.01 4.32 -11.69
C PRO A 89 -9.26 4.95 -11.06
N ASP A 90 -9.95 5.83 -11.80
CA ASP A 90 -11.12 6.59 -11.32
C ASP A 90 -12.20 5.70 -10.67
N ASN A 91 -12.42 4.50 -11.20
CA ASN A 91 -13.42 3.55 -10.68
C ASN A 91 -13.06 2.94 -9.31
N LEU A 92 -11.84 3.19 -8.81
CA LEU A 92 -11.37 2.81 -7.47
C LEU A 92 -11.24 4.01 -6.52
N ILE A 93 -11.51 5.21 -7.02
CA ILE A 93 -11.58 6.43 -6.22
C ILE A 93 -13.03 6.63 -5.77
N VAL A 94 -13.23 6.84 -4.49
CA VAL A 94 -14.56 7.07 -3.89
C VAL A 94 -14.94 8.56 -3.98
N LYS A 95 -13.96 9.44 -3.74
CA LYS A 95 -14.11 10.90 -3.83
C LYS A 95 -12.79 11.53 -4.26
N ASN A 96 -12.84 12.54 -5.13
CA ASN A 96 -11.66 13.16 -5.76
C ASN A 96 -11.83 14.68 -5.95
N ASP A 97 -11.93 15.45 -4.87
CA ASP A 97 -12.12 16.91 -4.97
C ASP A 97 -10.80 17.68 -5.19
N ALA A 98 -9.66 17.05 -4.89
CA ALA A 98 -8.32 17.61 -5.08
C ALA A 98 -7.48 16.73 -6.02
N ASP A 99 -6.97 17.31 -7.12
CA ASP A 99 -6.09 16.60 -8.05
C ASP A 99 -4.62 16.66 -7.59
N TYR A 100 -4.25 15.72 -6.72
CA TYR A 100 -2.88 15.59 -6.22
C TYR A 100 -1.89 14.99 -7.25
N ALA A 101 -2.38 14.44 -8.36
CA ALA A 101 -1.52 13.91 -9.42
C ALA A 101 -1.04 15.02 -10.35
N ASN A 102 -1.84 16.08 -10.53
CA ASN A 102 -1.49 17.22 -11.36
C ASN A 102 -0.23 17.92 -10.84
N GLY A 103 0.80 18.00 -11.69
CA GLY A 103 2.08 18.62 -11.36
C GLY A 103 2.99 17.79 -10.43
N LEU A 104 2.62 16.56 -10.08
CA LEU A 104 3.48 15.68 -9.29
C LEU A 104 4.66 15.19 -10.15
N GLU A 105 5.87 15.63 -9.79
CA GLU A 105 7.10 15.19 -10.44
C GLU A 105 7.71 13.98 -9.73
N ILE A 106 8.06 12.95 -10.52
CA ILE A 106 8.74 11.77 -9.99
C ILE A 106 10.24 12.01 -9.83
N ASP A 107 10.63 12.40 -8.63
CA ASP A 107 12.03 12.45 -8.19
C ASP A 107 12.53 11.01 -7.94
N LYS A 108 13.31 10.52 -8.89
CA LYS A 108 13.87 9.15 -8.86
C LYS A 108 14.74 8.87 -7.65
N TYR A 109 15.43 9.87 -7.10
CA TYR A 109 16.25 9.70 -5.91
C TYR A 109 15.39 9.52 -4.66
N LYS A 110 14.39 10.41 -4.46
CA LYS A 110 13.42 10.28 -3.36
C LYS A 110 12.64 8.98 -3.45
N LEU A 111 12.13 8.66 -4.63
CA LEU A 111 11.43 7.40 -4.91
C LEU A 111 12.29 6.19 -4.56
N ARG A 112 13.56 6.17 -5.00
CA ARG A 112 14.50 5.08 -4.69
C ARG A 112 14.62 4.87 -3.19
N ARG A 113 14.78 5.96 -2.42
CA ARG A 113 14.91 5.90 -0.96
C ARG A 113 13.64 5.35 -0.32
N ALA A 114 12.49 5.98 -0.58
CA ALA A 114 11.21 5.61 0.02
C ALA A 114 10.81 4.15 -0.28
N VAL A 115 10.87 3.75 -1.55
CA VAL A 115 10.53 2.39 -2.00
C VAL A 115 11.50 1.37 -1.40
N SER A 116 12.81 1.64 -1.42
CA SER A 116 13.81 0.69 -0.91
C SER A 116 13.66 0.47 0.59
N GLU A 117 13.41 1.55 1.34
CA GLU A 117 13.19 1.49 2.78
C GLU A 117 11.93 0.69 3.11
N LYS A 118 10.78 1.04 2.51
CA LYS A 118 9.50 0.36 2.77
C LYS A 118 9.53 -1.12 2.41
N ALA A 119 10.14 -1.47 1.27
CA ALA A 119 10.28 -2.85 0.83
C ALA A 119 11.17 -3.67 1.78
N SER A 120 12.31 -3.11 2.20
CA SER A 120 13.24 -3.77 3.13
C SER A 120 12.62 -3.95 4.51
N ASN A 121 11.92 -2.92 5.02
CA ASN A 121 11.18 -2.99 6.27
C ASN A 121 10.09 -4.07 6.23
N SER A 122 9.39 -4.20 5.10
CA SER A 122 8.38 -5.26 4.90
C SER A 122 9.00 -6.66 4.90
N PHE A 123 10.18 -6.84 4.29
CA PHE A 123 10.89 -8.11 4.29
C PHE A 123 11.38 -8.50 5.69
N VAL A 124 11.90 -7.54 6.46
CA VAL A 124 12.30 -7.76 7.87
C VAL A 124 11.08 -8.03 8.75
N LYS A 125 9.97 -7.32 8.54
CA LYS A 125 8.70 -7.57 9.23
C LYS A 125 8.20 -8.98 8.95
N ALA A 126 8.29 -9.46 7.71
CA ALA A 126 7.96 -10.84 7.35
C ALA A 126 8.75 -11.81 8.22
N LYS A 127 10.08 -11.71 8.24
CA LYS A 127 10.95 -12.54 9.11
C LYS A 127 10.48 -12.53 10.56
N LYS A 128 10.28 -11.34 11.16
CA LYS A 128 9.87 -11.21 12.57
C LYS A 128 8.57 -11.97 12.84
N LYS A 129 7.58 -11.84 11.96
CA LYS A 129 6.28 -12.52 12.08
C LYS A 129 6.35 -14.05 11.96
N PHE A 130 7.43 -14.61 11.42
CA PHE A 130 7.68 -16.05 11.40
C PHE A 130 8.45 -16.57 12.61
N ILE A 131 9.26 -15.76 13.29
CA ILE A 131 10.27 -16.28 14.24
C ILE A 131 10.20 -15.69 15.65
N VAL A 132 9.55 -14.54 15.85
CA VAL A 132 9.48 -13.85 17.14
C VAL A 132 8.16 -14.19 17.79
N ASP A 133 8.18 -15.01 18.83
CA ASP A 133 7.00 -15.64 19.43
C ASP A 133 5.92 -14.62 19.84
N GLU A 134 6.29 -13.52 20.49
CA GLU A 134 5.36 -12.49 20.98
C GLU A 134 4.60 -11.80 19.84
N SER A 135 5.17 -11.82 18.64
CA SER A 135 4.59 -11.19 17.47
C SER A 135 4.22 -12.18 16.36
N ARG A 136 4.39 -13.49 16.61
CA ARG A 136 4.31 -14.55 15.61
C ARG A 136 2.91 -14.56 15.01
N ASN A 137 2.84 -14.35 13.71
CA ASN A 137 1.60 -14.42 12.94
C ASN A 137 1.97 -14.73 11.50
N ILE A 138 1.86 -16.01 11.14
CA ILE A 138 2.33 -16.52 9.86
C ILE A 138 1.63 -15.84 8.68
N TYR A 139 0.31 -15.66 8.76
CA TYR A 139 -0.45 -15.00 7.72
C TYR A 139 0.03 -13.56 7.48
N VAL A 140 0.25 -12.78 8.55
CA VAL A 140 0.81 -11.42 8.44
C VAL A 140 2.26 -11.46 7.93
N GLY A 141 3.02 -12.50 8.28
CA GLY A 141 4.36 -12.74 7.73
C GLY A 141 4.34 -12.95 6.21
N LYS A 142 3.48 -13.85 5.73
CA LYS A 142 3.23 -14.14 4.30
C LYS A 142 2.78 -12.87 3.56
N LYS A 143 1.82 -12.11 4.11
CA LYS A 143 1.40 -10.80 3.55
C LYS A 143 2.55 -9.79 3.48
N SER A 144 3.34 -9.68 4.54
CA SER A 144 4.49 -8.75 4.58
C SER A 144 5.57 -9.11 3.56
N LEU A 145 5.81 -10.40 3.33
CA LEU A 145 6.72 -10.87 2.28
C LEU A 145 6.20 -10.50 0.88
N PHE A 146 4.91 -10.71 0.63
CA PHE A 146 4.28 -10.31 -0.63
C PHE A 146 4.40 -8.79 -0.87
N HIS A 147 4.16 -7.97 0.15
CA HIS A 147 4.37 -6.52 0.07
C HIS A 147 5.82 -6.15 -0.29
N ALA A 148 6.80 -6.83 0.33
CA ALA A 148 8.21 -6.60 0.04
C ALA A 148 8.56 -6.82 -1.44
N LEU A 149 7.86 -7.72 -2.14
CA LEU A 149 8.03 -7.93 -3.59
C LEU A 149 7.27 -6.89 -4.41
N ARG A 150 6.02 -6.58 -4.04
CA ARG A 150 5.14 -5.68 -4.82
C ARG A 150 5.61 -4.23 -4.82
N ILE A 151 5.99 -3.70 -3.66
CA ILE A 151 6.42 -2.29 -3.48
C ILE A 151 7.48 -1.86 -4.51
N PRO A 152 8.61 -2.57 -4.69
CA PRO A 152 9.60 -2.18 -5.69
C PRO A 152 9.15 -2.38 -7.14
N MET A 153 8.15 -3.22 -7.40
CA MET A 153 7.56 -3.34 -8.74
C MET A 153 6.68 -2.12 -9.06
N PHE A 154 5.94 -1.59 -8.09
CA PHE A 154 5.26 -0.30 -8.24
C PHE A 154 6.26 0.86 -8.35
N GLY A 155 7.31 0.87 -7.53
CA GLY A 155 8.39 1.84 -7.66
C GLY A 155 9.03 1.84 -9.06
N LYS A 156 9.20 0.67 -9.67
CA LYS A 156 9.68 0.55 -11.05
C LYS A 156 8.72 1.22 -12.05
N GLN A 157 7.42 0.95 -11.96
CA GLN A 157 6.41 1.58 -12.82
C GLN A 157 6.42 3.11 -12.66
N LEU A 158 6.47 3.61 -11.42
CA LEU A 158 6.58 5.05 -11.15
C LEU A 158 7.81 5.67 -11.81
N ALA A 159 8.97 5.01 -11.72
CA ALA A 159 10.22 5.50 -12.30
C ALA A 159 10.25 5.46 -13.85
N GLU A 160 9.54 4.51 -14.46
CA GLU A 160 9.50 4.32 -15.93
C GLU A 160 8.37 5.10 -16.60
N HIS A 161 7.22 5.22 -15.94
CA HIS A 161 5.98 5.72 -16.54
C HIS A 161 5.45 7.00 -15.89
N GLY A 162 6.03 7.44 -14.77
CA GLY A 162 5.52 8.56 -14.00
C GLY A 162 4.27 8.26 -13.17
N ARG A 163 3.73 7.03 -13.26
CA ARG A 163 2.49 6.57 -12.60
C ARG A 163 2.49 5.05 -12.45
N ILE A 164 1.55 4.52 -11.66
CA ILE A 164 1.29 3.07 -11.62
C ILE A 164 0.30 2.73 -12.73
N VAL A 165 0.67 1.79 -13.60
CA VAL A 165 -0.13 1.36 -14.76
C VAL A 165 -0.75 -0.02 -14.58
N ASP A 166 -0.18 -0.84 -13.68
CA ASP A 166 -0.65 -2.18 -13.38
C ASP A 166 -0.54 -2.45 -11.86
N TYR A 167 -1.68 -2.39 -11.17
CA TYR A 167 -1.79 -2.72 -9.74
C TYR A 167 -1.74 -4.22 -9.45
N GLY A 168 -1.87 -5.07 -10.49
CA GLY A 168 -1.81 -6.52 -10.38
C GLY A 168 -0.43 -7.12 -10.65
N VAL A 169 0.60 -6.30 -10.91
CA VAL A 169 1.92 -6.71 -11.41
C VAL A 169 2.62 -7.81 -10.60
N ALA A 170 2.31 -7.92 -9.31
CA ALA A 170 2.92 -8.89 -8.39
C ALA A 170 2.02 -10.10 -8.09
N ASN A 171 0.78 -10.13 -8.57
CA ASN A 171 -0.26 -11.05 -8.10
C ASN A 171 0.10 -12.53 -8.24
N HIS A 172 0.91 -12.89 -9.24
CA HIS A 172 1.39 -14.26 -9.43
C HIS A 172 2.21 -14.80 -8.26
N TYR A 173 2.78 -13.93 -7.41
CA TYR A 173 3.46 -14.35 -6.19
C TYR A 173 2.49 -14.70 -5.05
N TRP A 174 1.32 -14.06 -4.99
CA TRP A 174 0.47 -14.15 -3.80
C TRP A 174 -0.06 -15.56 -3.52
N PRO A 175 -0.67 -16.29 -4.47
CA PRO A 175 -1.12 -17.67 -4.23
C PRO A 175 0.03 -18.58 -3.78
N ARG A 176 1.21 -18.45 -4.41
CA ARG A 176 2.40 -19.25 -4.07
C ARG A 176 2.92 -18.99 -2.66
N ILE A 177 2.80 -17.76 -2.17
CA ILE A 177 3.21 -17.39 -0.83
C ILE A 177 2.14 -17.81 0.19
N ARG A 178 0.88 -17.47 -0.07
CA ARG A 178 -0.27 -17.67 0.81
C ARG A 178 -0.52 -19.15 1.07
N ASP A 179 -0.62 -19.94 -0.01
CA ASP A 179 -1.09 -21.33 0.00
C ASP A 179 0.04 -22.34 0.27
N CYS A 180 1.24 -21.87 0.61
CA CYS A 180 2.34 -22.75 0.99
C CYS A 180 2.18 -23.17 2.46
N ASP A 181 2.09 -24.47 2.73
CA ASP A 181 1.88 -25.04 4.07
C ASP A 181 3.13 -25.06 4.97
N ILE A 182 4.22 -24.43 4.54
CA ILE A 182 5.47 -24.41 5.29
C ILE A 182 5.54 -23.16 6.17
N ASP A 183 5.59 -23.34 7.48
CA ASP A 183 5.65 -22.24 8.44
C ASP A 183 7.08 -21.96 8.95
N ASP A 184 8.06 -22.07 8.06
CA ASP A 184 9.48 -21.82 8.34
C ASP A 184 10.03 -20.67 7.49
N TRP A 185 10.54 -19.63 8.17
CA TRP A 185 11.21 -18.51 7.50
C TRP A 185 12.41 -18.95 6.66
N LYS A 186 13.17 -19.98 7.04
CA LYS A 186 14.33 -20.43 6.25
C LYS A 186 13.92 -20.88 4.85
N TYR A 187 12.77 -21.56 4.74
CA TYR A 187 12.19 -21.95 3.46
C TYR A 187 11.84 -20.71 2.62
N TYR A 188 11.07 -19.77 3.17
CA TYR A 188 10.69 -18.54 2.47
C TYR A 188 11.90 -17.69 2.08
N LYS A 189 12.89 -17.54 2.97
CA LYS A 189 14.11 -16.79 2.68
C LYS A 189 14.87 -17.42 1.52
N LYS A 190 15.02 -18.75 1.50
CA LYS A 190 15.71 -19.46 0.42
C LYS A 190 15.02 -19.22 -0.93
N MET A 191 13.69 -19.24 -0.97
CA MET A 191 12.90 -19.07 -2.19
C MET A 191 12.82 -17.61 -2.67
N TYR A 192 12.54 -16.68 -1.75
CA TYR A 192 12.12 -15.32 -2.11
C TYR A 192 13.20 -14.26 -1.89
N GLN A 193 14.28 -14.51 -1.14
CA GLN A 193 15.40 -13.57 -1.06
C GLN A 193 16.05 -13.32 -2.43
N PRO A 194 16.34 -14.35 -3.26
CA PRO A 194 16.91 -14.10 -4.59
C PRO A 194 15.97 -13.29 -5.49
N ILE A 195 14.67 -13.59 -5.44
CA ILE A 195 13.62 -12.86 -6.19
C ILE A 195 13.55 -11.41 -5.73
N PHE A 196 13.47 -11.17 -4.42
CA PHE A 196 13.47 -9.83 -3.84
C PHE A 196 14.71 -9.03 -4.26
N ASN A 197 15.90 -9.63 -4.18
CA ASN A 197 17.14 -8.99 -4.60
C ASN A 197 17.14 -8.65 -6.10
N SER A 198 16.63 -9.54 -6.94
CA SER A 198 16.50 -9.31 -8.38
C SER A 198 15.56 -8.14 -8.67
N ILE A 199 14.35 -8.13 -8.08
CA ILE A 199 13.36 -7.06 -8.28
C ILE A 199 13.93 -5.71 -7.82
N MET A 200 14.58 -5.69 -6.65
CA MET A 200 15.23 -4.48 -6.14
C MET A 200 16.35 -3.99 -7.05
N SER A 201 17.15 -4.89 -7.63
CA SER A 201 18.18 -4.53 -8.61
C SER A 201 17.58 -3.92 -9.87
N GLU A 202 16.51 -4.50 -10.42
CA GLU A 202 15.82 -3.94 -11.59
C GLU A 202 15.22 -2.56 -11.30
N PHE A 203 14.55 -2.39 -10.16
CA PHE A 203 14.05 -1.09 -9.74
C PHE A 203 15.17 -0.04 -9.65
N ARG A 204 16.31 -0.39 -9.04
CA ARG A 204 17.45 0.53 -8.85
C ARG A 204 18.16 0.92 -10.15
N LYS A 205 17.98 0.17 -11.24
CA LYS A 205 18.48 0.54 -12.58
C LYS A 205 17.70 1.74 -13.14
N VAL A 206 16.39 1.78 -12.90
CA VAL A 206 15.50 2.84 -13.42
C VAL A 206 15.33 4.01 -12.46
N ALA A 207 15.65 3.82 -11.18
CA ALA A 207 15.72 4.84 -10.14
C ALA A 207 17.15 4.94 -9.56
N PRO A 208 18.10 5.60 -10.27
CA PRO A 208 19.49 5.76 -9.83
C PRO A 208 19.61 6.62 -8.56
N LYS A 209 20.77 6.56 -7.91
CA LYS A 209 21.11 7.46 -6.81
C LYS A 209 21.54 8.81 -7.35
#